data_AF-A0A146BPM3-F1
#
_entry.id   AF-A0A146BPM3-F1
#
_cell.length_a   1.000
_cell.length_b   1.000
_cell.length_c   1.000
_cell.angle_alpha   90.00
_cell.angle_beta   90.00
_cell.angle_gamma   90.00
#
_symmetry.space_group_name_H-M   'P 1'
#
loop_
_entity.id
_entity.type
_entity.pdbx_description
1 polymer ?
#
loop_
_entity_poly.entity_id
_entity_poly.type
_entity_poly.pdbx_seq_one_letter_code
_entity_poly.pdbx_strand_id
1 'polypeptide(L)'
;IAALCNRAEFKSGQDGVSILKREVNGDASEAALLKCCELACGDVMEWRKRNKKICEIPFNSTNKYQVSIHETEDKGDPRYLLVMKGAPERILERCSTISVNNEDKPLDEDMKEAFNNAYLELGGLG
;
A
#
# COMPACT_ATOMS: atom_id res chain seq x y z
N ILE A 1 3.21 3.41 -0.06
CA ILE A 1 1.87 2.91 -0.48
C ILE A 1 1.22 2.06 0.62
N ALA A 2 1.79 0.90 1.00
CA ALA A 2 1.18 -0.05 1.94
C ALA A 2 0.85 0.52 3.34
N ALA A 3 1.67 1.46 3.83
CA ALA A 3 1.40 2.18 5.07
C ALA A 3 0.23 3.18 4.96
N LEU A 4 0.14 3.94 3.86
CA LEU A 4 -0.80 5.05 3.69
C LEU A 4 -2.19 4.61 3.21
N CYS A 5 -2.23 3.76 2.17
CA CYS A 5 -3.48 3.25 1.60
C CYS A 5 -3.95 2.01 2.38
N ASN A 6 -4.13 2.18 3.69
CA ASN A 6 -4.46 1.10 4.61
C ASN A 6 -5.27 1.67 5.79
N ARG A 7 -6.36 1.01 6.18
CA ARG A 7 -7.24 1.45 7.27
C ARG A 7 -7.04 0.68 8.57
N ALA A 8 -6.17 -0.32 8.58
CA ALA A 8 -5.87 -1.08 9.77
C ALA A 8 -5.17 -0.23 10.83
N GLU A 9 -5.52 -0.48 12.09
CA GLU A 9 -4.93 0.18 13.28
C GLU A 9 -4.68 -0.84 14.40
N PHE A 10 -3.57 -0.70 15.13
CA PHE A 10 -3.32 -1.51 16.31
C PHE A 10 -4.32 -1.16 17.41
N LYS A 11 -4.84 -2.16 18.13
CA LYS A 11 -5.62 -1.89 19.35
C LYS A 11 -4.73 -1.31 20.45
N SER A 12 -5.31 -0.45 21.29
CA SER A 12 -4.61 0.18 22.43
C SER A 12 -4.16 -0.82 23.50
N GLY A 13 -3.12 -0.47 24.26
CA GLY A 13 -2.68 -1.23 25.44
C GLY A 13 -1.78 -2.44 25.11
N GLN A 14 -1.05 -2.38 24.00
CA GLN A 14 -0.23 -3.48 23.49
C GLN A 14 1.27 -3.15 23.37
N ASP A 15 1.74 -2.15 24.13
CA ASP A 15 3.10 -1.61 23.99
C ASP A 15 4.20 -2.66 24.24
N GLY A 16 3.94 -3.64 25.13
CA GLY A 16 4.84 -4.75 25.41
C GLY A 16 4.67 -5.99 24.51
N VAL A 17 3.71 -5.99 23.58
CA VAL A 17 3.45 -7.12 22.69
C VAL A 17 4.24 -6.96 21.39
N SER A 18 4.91 -8.04 20.96
CA SER A 18 5.59 -8.07 19.67
C SER A 18 4.64 -7.73 18.52
N ILE A 19 5.10 -6.92 17.56
CA ILE A 19 4.29 -6.39 16.44
C ILE A 19 3.48 -7.49 15.73
N LEU A 20 4.09 -8.64 15.46
CA LEU A 20 3.41 -9.76 14.78
C LEU A 20 2.22 -10.32 15.59
N LYS A 21 2.28 -10.24 16.91
CA LYS A 21 1.24 -10.73 17.84
C LYS A 21 0.25 -9.65 18.26
N ARG A 22 0.47 -8.37 17.93
CA ARG A 22 -0.48 -7.31 18.25
C ARG A 22 -1.81 -7.54 17.55
N GLU A 23 -2.89 -7.30 18.27
CA GLU A 23 -4.24 -7.25 17.73
C GLU A 23 -4.41 -5.97 16.90
N VAL A 24 -5.11 -6.12 15.77
CA VAL A 24 -5.33 -5.06 14.79
C VAL A 24 -6.82 -5.00 14.46
N ASN A 25 -7.38 -3.80 14.41
CA ASN A 25 -8.69 -3.53 13.82
C ASN A 25 -8.50 -3.34 12.32
N GLY A 26 -9.09 -4.19 11.49
CA GLY A 26 -8.95 -4.17 10.04
C GLY A 26 -9.15 -5.58 9.45
N ASP A 27 -9.25 -5.68 8.13
CA ASP A 27 -9.25 -7.00 7.49
C ASP A 27 -7.86 -7.66 7.56
N ALA A 28 -7.81 -8.97 7.28
CA ALA A 28 -6.60 -9.75 7.42
C ALA A 28 -5.44 -9.23 6.55
N SER A 29 -5.73 -8.80 5.32
CA SER A 29 -4.73 -8.30 4.38
C SER A 29 -4.18 -6.94 4.81
N GLU A 30 -5.06 -6.04 5.24
CA GLU A 30 -4.66 -4.74 5.79
C GLU A 30 -3.86 -4.87 7.08
N ALA A 31 -4.25 -5.79 7.96
CA ALA A 31 -3.51 -6.07 9.19
C ALA A 31 -2.12 -6.64 8.92
N ALA A 32 -1.98 -7.55 7.94
CA ALA A 32 -0.69 -8.08 7.54
C ALA A 32 0.24 -6.98 6.98
N LEU A 33 -0.28 -6.12 6.11
CA LEU A 33 0.49 -4.99 5.56
C LEU A 33 0.88 -3.98 6.63
N LEU A 34 0.00 -3.68 7.59
CA LEU A 34 0.31 -2.79 8.72
C LEU A 34 1.47 -3.34 9.53
N LYS A 35 1.40 -4.61 9.95
CA LYS A 35 2.46 -5.28 10.72
C LYS A 35 3.78 -5.33 9.96
N CYS A 36 3.73 -5.61 8.65
CA CYS A 36 4.91 -5.62 7.79
C CYS A 36 5.56 -4.23 7.70
N CYS A 37 4.76 -3.18 7.46
CA CYS A 37 5.25 -1.80 7.41
C CYS A 37 5.82 -1.35 8.76
N GLU A 38 5.17 -1.70 9.87
CA GLU A 38 5.62 -1.36 11.20
C GLU A 38 6.99 -2.00 11.51
N LEU A 39 7.21 -3.24 11.09
CA LEU A 39 8.49 -3.94 11.23
C LEU A 39 9.60 -3.36 10.35
N ALA A 40 9.27 -2.99 9.11
CA ALA A 40 10.26 -2.56 8.12
C ALA A 40 10.61 -1.06 8.23
N CYS A 41 9.63 -0.22 8.54
CA CYS A 41 9.73 1.24 8.44
C CYS A 41 9.55 1.97 9.78
N GLY A 42 9.19 1.26 10.86
CA GLY A 42 8.88 1.86 12.16
C GLY A 42 7.46 2.38 12.27
N ASP A 43 7.23 3.42 13.07
CA ASP A 43 5.89 3.89 13.47
C ASP A 43 5.04 4.36 12.27
N VAL A 44 4.13 3.47 11.82
CA VAL A 44 3.23 3.73 10.70
C VAL A 44 2.20 4.79 11.05
N MET A 45 1.76 4.86 12.30
CA MET A 45 0.73 5.80 12.73
C MET A 45 1.25 7.23 12.72
N GLU A 46 2.47 7.45 13.19
CA GLU A 46 3.15 8.75 13.08
C GLU A 46 3.43 9.12 11.63
N TRP A 47 3.82 8.15 10.79
CA TRP A 47 4.02 8.41 9.37
C TRP A 47 2.73 8.84 8.66
N ARG A 48 1.59 8.24 9.00
CA ARG A 48 0.26 8.65 8.51
C ARG A 48 -0.15 10.05 8.99
N LYS A 49 0.24 10.48 10.20
CA LYS A 49 -0.02 11.86 10.67
C LYS A 49 0.75 12.89 9.85
N ARG A 50 2.01 12.60 9.53
CA ARG A 50 2.86 13.46 8.68
C ARG A 50 2.40 13.50 7.22
N ASN A 51 1.74 12.45 6.74
CA ASN A 51 1.21 12.35 5.38
C ASN A 51 -0.32 12.29 5.41
N LYS A 52 -0.94 13.42 5.75
CA LYS A 52 -2.36 13.50 6.09
C LYS A 52 -3.24 13.08 4.92
N LYS A 53 -4.14 12.13 5.16
CA LYS A 53 -5.14 11.69 4.19
C LYS A 53 -6.22 12.77 4.02
N ILE A 54 -6.45 13.19 2.78
CA ILE A 54 -7.43 14.21 2.40
C ILE A 54 -8.76 13.56 2.03
N CYS A 55 -8.70 12.51 1.20
CA CYS A 55 -9.87 11.74 0.82
C CYS A 55 -9.46 10.32 0.42
N GLU A 56 -10.44 9.42 0.37
CA GLU A 56 -10.22 8.04 -0.06
C GLU A 56 -11.45 7.44 -0.70
N ILE A 57 -11.20 6.45 -1.56
CA ILE A 57 -12.19 5.52 -2.09
C ILE A 57 -11.91 4.17 -1.43
N PRO A 58 -12.79 3.67 -0.55
CA PRO A 58 -12.66 2.34 0.03
C PRO A 58 -12.56 1.25 -1.02
N PHE A 59 -11.95 0.13 -0.64
CA PHE A 59 -12.07 -1.09 -1.43
C PHE A 59 -13.55 -1.46 -1.62
N ASN A 60 -13.93 -1.79 -2.85
CA ASN A 60 -15.21 -2.41 -3.14
C ASN A 60 -15.03 -3.53 -4.17
N SER A 61 -15.91 -4.53 -4.15
CA SER A 61 -15.81 -5.73 -4.98
C SER A 61 -16.00 -5.47 -6.47
N THR A 62 -16.69 -4.38 -6.83
CA THR A 62 -16.91 -3.99 -8.23
C THR A 62 -15.65 -3.43 -8.87
N ASN A 63 -14.96 -2.52 -8.19
CA ASN A 63 -13.77 -1.83 -8.66
C ASN A 63 -12.49 -2.61 -8.38
N LYS A 64 -12.49 -3.43 -7.31
CA LYS A 64 -11.35 -4.23 -6.83
C LYS A 64 -10.08 -3.42 -6.53
N TYR A 65 -10.21 -2.14 -6.20
CA TYR A 65 -9.11 -1.30 -5.75
C TYR A 65 -9.55 -0.35 -4.63
N GLN A 66 -8.57 0.15 -3.88
CA GLN A 66 -8.67 1.21 -2.88
C GLN A 66 -7.72 2.33 -3.26
N VAL A 67 -8.17 3.58 -3.11
CA VAL A 67 -7.38 4.79 -3.41
C VAL A 67 -7.41 5.72 -2.21
N SER A 68 -6.31 6.41 -1.97
CA SER A 68 -6.28 7.53 -1.03
C SER A 68 -5.37 8.65 -1.56
N ILE A 69 -5.73 9.89 -1.25
CA ILE A 69 -4.98 11.08 -1.59
C ILE A 69 -4.46 11.71 -0.30
N HIS A 70 -3.19 12.08 -0.29
CA HIS A 70 -2.48 12.56 0.88
C HIS A 70 -1.77 13.88 0.61
N GLU A 71 -1.72 14.73 1.64
CA GLU A 71 -0.64 15.72 1.78
C GLU A 71 0.67 14.99 2.04
N THR A 72 1.77 15.51 1.52
CA THR A 72 3.12 14.98 1.75
C THR A 72 3.86 15.82 2.79
N GLU A 73 4.79 15.20 3.51
CA GLU A 73 5.63 15.93 4.47
C GLU A 73 6.69 16.84 3.81
N ASP A 74 6.90 16.68 2.50
CA ASP A 74 7.81 17.52 1.72
C ASP A 74 7.23 18.92 1.52
N LYS A 75 7.82 19.91 2.20
CA LYS A 75 7.43 21.33 2.09
C LYS A 75 7.85 21.97 0.77
N GLY A 76 8.77 21.34 0.02
CA GLY A 76 9.24 21.81 -1.27
C GLY A 76 8.31 21.43 -2.42
N ASP A 77 7.41 20.47 -2.21
CA ASP A 77 6.48 19.98 -3.23
C ASP A 77 5.02 20.20 -2.80
N PRO A 78 4.29 21.17 -3.40
CA PRO A 78 2.91 21.45 -3.02
C PRO A 78 1.90 20.45 -3.59
N ARG A 79 2.35 19.41 -4.32
CA ARG A 79 1.46 18.43 -4.94
C ARG A 79 0.88 17.45 -3.91
N TYR A 80 -0.31 16.95 -4.21
CA TYR A 80 -0.89 15.83 -3.46
C TYR A 80 -0.37 14.50 -3.97
N LEU A 81 -0.18 13.55 -3.06
CA LEU A 81 0.21 12.17 -3.38
C LEU A 81 -1.03 11.28 -3.47
N LEU A 82 -1.28 10.69 -4.64
CA LEU A 82 -2.26 9.61 -4.80
C LEU A 82 -1.57 8.26 -4.63
N VAL A 83 -2.15 7.40 -3.80
CA VAL A 83 -1.72 6.00 -3.62
C VAL A 83 -2.90 5.07 -3.85
N MET A 84 -2.66 3.95 -4.52
CA MET A 84 -3.66 2.95 -4.85
C MET A 84 -3.12 1.54 -4.58
N LYS A 85 -4.00 0.63 -4.12
CA LYS A 85 -3.74 -0.81 -4.03
C LYS A 85 -5.00 -1.58 -4.43
N GLY A 86 -4.86 -2.81 -4.92
CA GLY A 86 -6.01 -3.59 -5.38
C GLY A 86 -5.61 -4.91 -6.00
N ALA A 87 -6.55 -5.52 -6.72
CA ALA A 87 -6.28 -6.73 -7.50
C ALA A 87 -5.17 -6.45 -8.53
N PRO A 88 -4.14 -7.29 -8.64
CA PRO A 88 -2.94 -7.00 -9.43
C PRO A 88 -3.25 -6.60 -10.88
N GLU A 89 -4.17 -7.30 -11.53
CA GLU A 89 -4.61 -7.03 -12.90
C GLU A 89 -5.25 -5.65 -13.05
N ARG A 90 -6.04 -5.22 -12.05
CA ARG A 90 -6.72 -3.91 -12.06
C ARG A 90 -5.79 -2.75 -11.82
N ILE A 91 -4.70 -2.98 -11.11
CA ILE A 91 -3.65 -1.98 -10.91
C ILE A 91 -2.82 -1.85 -12.19
N LEU A 92 -2.40 -2.97 -12.78
CA LEU A 92 -1.60 -2.98 -14.01
C LEU A 92 -2.31 -2.23 -15.15
N GLU A 93 -3.62 -2.46 -15.34
CA GLU A 93 -4.46 -1.76 -16.33
C GLU A 93 -4.45 -0.21 -16.19
N ARG A 94 -4.06 0.33 -15.03
CA ARG A 94 -4.07 1.76 -14.72
C ARG A 94 -2.69 2.39 -14.66
N CYS A 95 -1.64 1.62 -14.89
CA CYS A 95 -0.25 2.08 -14.86
C CYS A 95 0.27 2.28 -16.29
N SER A 96 0.89 3.42 -16.54
CA SER A 96 1.65 3.69 -17.78
C SER A 96 3.16 3.57 -17.58
N THR A 97 3.63 3.64 -16.33
CA THR A 97 5.04 3.55 -15.94
C THR A 97 5.23 2.56 -14.79
N ILE A 98 6.46 2.12 -14.60
CA ILE A 98 6.93 1.26 -13.52
C ILE A 98 8.19 1.87 -12.90
N SER A 99 8.26 1.91 -11.57
CA SER A 99 9.45 2.38 -10.84
C SER A 99 10.43 1.24 -10.65
N VAL A 100 11.61 1.33 -11.26
CA VAL A 100 12.71 0.36 -11.11
C VAL A 100 13.95 1.10 -10.62
N ASN A 101 14.51 0.68 -9.49
CA ASN A 101 15.67 1.34 -8.87
C ASN A 101 15.47 2.86 -8.63
N ASN A 102 14.27 3.27 -8.23
CA ASN A 102 13.86 4.67 -8.04
C ASN A 102 13.80 5.51 -9.33
N GLU A 103 13.76 4.88 -10.51
CA GLU A 103 13.53 5.55 -11.78
C GLU A 103 12.22 5.07 -12.42
N ASP A 104 11.40 6.02 -12.86
CA ASP A 104 10.18 5.73 -13.61
C ASP A 104 10.52 5.39 -15.06
N LYS A 105 10.15 4.19 -15.48
CA LYS A 105 10.31 3.70 -16.85
C LYS A 105 8.94 3.42 -17.47
N PRO A 106 8.80 3.54 -18.80
CA PRO A 106 7.58 3.10 -19.48
C PRO A 106 7.27 1.64 -19.16
N LEU A 107 5.99 1.33 -18.93
CA LEU A 107 5.53 -0.05 -18.78
C LEU A 107 5.40 -0.71 -20.16
N ASP A 108 6.48 -1.30 -20.64
CA ASP A 108 6.53 -2.05 -21.90
C ASP A 108 5.97 -3.47 -21.77
N GLU A 109 5.91 -4.20 -22.89
CA GLU A 109 5.38 -5.56 -22.93
C GLU A 109 6.26 -6.55 -22.16
N ASP A 110 7.59 -6.42 -22.23
CA ASP A 110 8.52 -7.28 -21.49
C ASP A 110 8.29 -7.18 -19.96
N MET A 111 8.06 -5.96 -19.45
CA MET A 111 7.75 -5.73 -18.04
C MET A 111 6.36 -6.27 -17.65
N LYS A 112 5.37 -6.21 -18.56
CA LYS A 112 4.05 -6.82 -18.33
C LYS A 112 4.13 -8.33 -18.30
N GLU A 113 4.92 -8.96 -19.16
CA GLU A 113 5.16 -10.40 -19.14
C GLU A 113 5.86 -10.82 -17.84
N ALA A 114 6.91 -10.10 -17.43
CA ALA A 114 7.59 -10.33 -16.16
C ALA A 114 6.63 -10.23 -14.96
N PHE A 115 5.75 -9.22 -14.97
CA PHE A 115 4.69 -9.08 -13.97
C PHE A 115 3.74 -10.29 -13.95
N ASN A 116 3.27 -10.74 -15.11
CA ASN A 116 2.35 -11.88 -15.20
C ASN A 116 2.98 -13.18 -14.69
N ASN A 117 4.26 -13.42 -15.01
CA ASN A 117 5.00 -14.58 -14.52
C ASN A 117 5.10 -14.56 -12.99
N ALA A 118 5.51 -13.43 -12.40
CA ALA A 118 5.59 -13.28 -10.95
C ALA A 118 4.22 -13.41 -10.27
N TYR A 119 3.17 -12.88 -10.90
CA TYR A 119 1.79 -12.98 -10.39
C TYR A 119 1.31 -14.45 -10.35
N LEU A 120 1.56 -15.21 -11.42
CA LEU A 120 1.21 -16.63 -11.50
C LEU A 120 2.02 -17.47 -10.51
N GLU A 121 3.32 -17.19 -10.37
CA GLU A 121 4.19 -17.89 -9.41
C GLU A 121 3.68 -17.70 -7.98
N LEU A 122 3.47 -16.45 -7.56
CA LEU A 122 2.99 -16.14 -6.21
C LEU A 122 1.58 -16.68 -5.96
N GLY A 123 0.68 -16.59 -6.94
CA GLY A 123 -0.67 -17.18 -6.85
C GLY A 123 -0.68 -18.71 -6.83
N GLY A 124 0.39 -19.36 -7.30
CA GLY A 124 0.57 -20.81 -7.21
C GLY A 124 1.01 -21.29 -5.83
N LEU A 125 1.45 -20.38 -4.94
CA LEU A 125 1.91 -20.71 -3.58
C LEU A 125 0.77 -20.77 -2.54
N GLY A 126 -0.45 -20.33 -2.89
CA GLY A 126 -1.64 -20.36 -2.03
C GLY A 126 -2.34 -19.01 -1.93
#